data_AF-A0A7W1ULN4-F1
#
_entry.id   AF-A0A7W1ULN4-F1
#
_cell.length_a   1.000
_cell.length_b   1.000
_cell.length_c   1.000
_cell.angle_alpha   90.00
_cell.angle_beta   90.00
_cell.angle_gamma   90.00
#
_symmetry.space_group_name_H-M   'P 1'
#
loop_
_entity.id
_entity.type
_entity.pdbx_description
1 polymer ?
#
loop_
_entity_poly.entity_id
_entity_poly.type
_entity_poly.pdbx_seq_one_letter_code
_entity_poly.pdbx_strand_id
1 'polypeptide(L)'
;MPSLRSTADRLTALRLALLPVLWVLALLRLPVYLGIGVAIAGLTDMLDGYLARRSRQSTPFGSHFDSIADHLLSASMVIWLFWLRPHFFREQWPLLLLWAGIALSVLLVGWIKFRRFGDLHLYSAKAAAILGNLFGISLLIFGTYSPPVFYAVLAFCFVAAAETLI
;
A
#
# COMPACT_ATOMS: atom_id res chain seq x y z
N MET A 1 -5.66 -26.66 -14.51
CA MET A 1 -4.60 -26.32 -13.53
C MET A 1 -3.95 -25.03 -14.00
N PRO A 2 -4.12 -23.89 -13.31
CA PRO A 2 -3.53 -22.64 -13.76
C PRO A 2 -2.02 -22.71 -13.51
N SER A 3 -1.24 -22.80 -14.58
CA SER A 3 0.21 -22.94 -14.51
C SER A 3 0.86 -21.59 -14.18
N LEU A 4 1.53 -21.50 -13.03
CA LEU A 4 2.44 -20.41 -12.66
C LEU A 4 3.61 -20.37 -13.66
N ARG A 5 3.46 -19.66 -14.79
CA ARG A 5 4.47 -19.66 -15.87
C ARG A 5 5.32 -18.39 -15.88
N SER A 6 4.86 -17.27 -15.31
CA SER A 6 5.65 -16.02 -15.29
C SER A 6 6.45 -15.86 -13.99
N THR A 7 7.56 -15.13 -14.05
CA THR A 7 8.33 -14.72 -12.86
C THR A 7 7.52 -13.83 -11.92
N ALA A 8 6.64 -12.99 -12.47
CA ALA A 8 5.74 -12.14 -11.70
C ALA A 8 4.74 -12.96 -10.86
N ASP A 9 4.13 -14.01 -11.43
CA ASP A 9 3.17 -14.84 -10.68
C ASP A 9 3.81 -15.52 -9.45
N ARG A 10 5.11 -15.87 -9.54
CA ARG A 10 5.86 -16.50 -8.44
C ARG A 10 6.18 -15.52 -7.32
N LEU A 11 6.37 -14.25 -7.64
CA LEU A 11 6.72 -13.21 -6.68
C LEU A 11 5.47 -12.57 -6.04
N THR A 12 4.35 -12.47 -6.77
CA THR A 12 3.02 -12.22 -6.18
C THR A 12 2.64 -13.35 -5.20
N ALA A 13 2.86 -14.62 -5.57
CA ALA A 13 2.65 -15.75 -4.67
C ALA A 13 3.55 -15.70 -3.43
N LEU A 14 4.81 -15.25 -3.60
CA LEU A 14 5.73 -15.00 -2.49
C LEU A 14 5.19 -13.89 -1.57
N ARG A 15 4.63 -12.81 -2.10
CA ARG A 15 4.05 -11.71 -1.30
C ARG A 15 2.85 -12.18 -0.49
N LEU A 16 1.97 -12.97 -1.10
CA LEU A 16 0.86 -13.63 -0.41
C LEU A 16 1.35 -14.59 0.68
N ALA A 17 2.44 -15.32 0.45
CA ALA A 17 3.05 -16.19 1.45
C ALA A 17 3.78 -15.41 2.57
N LEU A 18 4.34 -14.25 2.25
CA LEU A 18 4.99 -13.35 3.21
C LEU A 18 3.96 -12.69 4.13
N LEU A 19 2.75 -12.41 3.64
CA LEU A 19 1.73 -11.69 4.42
C LEU A 19 1.40 -12.37 5.77
N PRO A 20 1.16 -13.70 5.86
CA PRO A 20 1.04 -14.40 7.15
C PRO A 20 2.27 -14.25 8.05
N VAL A 21 3.48 -14.30 7.49
CA VAL A 21 4.73 -14.12 8.25
C VAL A 21 4.80 -12.73 8.86
N LEU A 22 4.44 -11.69 8.09
CA LEU A 22 4.35 -10.31 8.57
C LEU A 22 3.31 -10.19 9.70
N TRP A 23 2.16 -10.84 9.58
CA TRP A 23 1.18 -10.89 10.66
C TRP A 23 1.72 -11.56 11.92
N VAL A 24 2.49 -12.64 11.81
CA VAL A 24 3.16 -13.26 12.96
C VAL A 24 4.14 -12.28 13.62
N LEU A 25 4.94 -11.55 12.84
CA LEU A 25 5.83 -10.51 13.38
C LEU A 25 5.06 -9.39 14.10
N ALA A 26 3.90 -9.00 13.56
CA ALA A 26 3.02 -8.03 14.20
C ALA A 26 2.45 -8.56 15.53
N LEU A 27 1.98 -9.82 15.57
CA LEU A 27 1.48 -10.49 16.78
C LEU A 27 2.56 -10.62 17.86
N LEU A 28 3.80 -10.90 17.45
CA LEU A 28 4.98 -10.94 18.34
C LEU A 28 5.46 -9.55 18.77
N ARG A 29 4.80 -8.48 18.32
CA ARG A 29 5.17 -7.08 18.59
C ARG A 29 6.62 -6.76 18.22
N LEU A 30 7.03 -7.18 17.04
CA LEU A 30 8.35 -6.95 16.45
C LEU A 30 8.28 -5.90 15.31
N PRO A 31 8.01 -4.61 15.61
CA PRO A 31 7.69 -3.61 14.60
C PRO A 31 8.84 -3.27 13.66
N VAL A 32 10.10 -3.38 14.11
CA VAL A 32 11.29 -3.15 13.27
C VAL A 32 11.39 -4.21 12.18
N TYR A 33 11.33 -5.49 12.57
CA TYR A 33 11.37 -6.61 11.63
C TYR A 33 10.16 -6.61 10.70
N LEU A 34 8.98 -6.23 11.21
CA LEU A 34 7.79 -6.02 10.41
C LEU A 34 8.02 -4.94 9.35
N GLY A 35 8.53 -3.76 9.73
CA GLY A 35 8.82 -2.67 8.80
C GLY A 35 9.82 -3.06 7.72
N ILE A 36 10.89 -3.78 8.08
CA ILE A 36 11.86 -4.33 7.12
C ILE A 36 11.18 -5.33 6.17
N GLY A 37 10.37 -6.24 6.70
CA GLY A 37 9.64 -7.23 5.90
C GLY A 37 8.67 -6.59 4.91
N VAL A 38 7.96 -5.54 5.32
CA VAL A 38 7.09 -4.77 4.43
C VAL A 38 7.88 -4.02 3.37
N ALA A 39 9.04 -3.45 3.72
CA ALA A 39 9.92 -2.81 2.75
C ALA A 39 10.41 -3.81 1.68
N ILE A 40 10.83 -5.01 2.09
CA ILE A 40 11.23 -6.08 1.16
C ILE A 40 10.06 -6.49 0.27
N ALA A 41 8.86 -6.66 0.83
CA ALA A 41 7.66 -6.99 0.06
C ALA A 41 7.34 -5.94 -1.00
N GLY A 42 7.40 -4.65 -0.65
CA GLY A 42 7.18 -3.54 -1.57
C GLY A 42 8.27 -3.42 -2.65
N LEU A 43 9.54 -3.64 -2.30
CA LEU A 43 10.63 -3.66 -3.29
C LEU A 43 10.47 -4.80 -4.30
N THR A 44 10.01 -5.96 -3.82
CA THR A 44 9.76 -7.12 -4.67
C THR A 44 8.66 -6.81 -5.70
N ASP A 45 7.60 -6.10 -5.31
CA ASP A 45 6.54 -5.64 -6.22
C ASP A 45 7.05 -4.73 -7.34
N MET A 46 7.87 -3.74 -6.97
CA MET A 46 8.42 -2.82 -7.96
C MET A 46 9.29 -3.56 -8.99
N LEU A 47 10.04 -4.58 -8.55
CA LEU A 47 10.83 -5.43 -9.43
C LEU A 47 9.95 -6.32 -10.32
N ASP A 48 8.84 -6.85 -9.80
CA ASP A 48 7.85 -7.62 -10.58
C ASP A 48 7.25 -6.78 -11.69
N GLY A 49 6.79 -5.58 -11.36
CA GLY A 49 6.22 -4.64 -12.32
C GLY A 49 7.22 -4.21 -13.39
N TYR A 50 8.52 -4.16 -13.07
CA TYR A 50 9.58 -3.89 -14.04
C TYR A 50 9.84 -5.08 -14.98
N LEU A 51 9.98 -6.29 -14.41
CA LEU A 51 10.25 -7.51 -15.16
C LEU A 51 9.07 -7.93 -16.04
N ALA A 52 7.83 -7.82 -15.53
CA ALA A 52 6.62 -8.13 -16.29
C ALA A 52 6.46 -7.23 -17.53
N ARG A 53 6.77 -5.93 -17.40
CA ARG A 53 6.76 -4.97 -18.52
C ARG A 53 7.80 -5.33 -19.59
N ARG A 54 8.95 -5.85 -19.18
CA ARG A 54 10.02 -6.26 -20.11
C ARG A 54 9.72 -7.58 -20.79
N SER A 55 9.04 -8.51 -20.11
CA SER A 55 8.81 -9.87 -20.62
C SER A 55 7.52 -10.04 -21.43
N ARG A 56 6.61 -9.05 -21.49
CA ARG A 56 5.29 -9.13 -22.17
C ARG A 56 4.46 -10.38 -21.82
N GLN A 57 4.72 -11.01 -20.68
CA GLN A 57 4.09 -12.24 -20.21
C GLN A 57 3.28 -11.98 -18.95
N SER A 58 2.38 -11.00 -18.98
CA SER A 58 1.38 -10.83 -17.93
C SER A 58 0.18 -11.74 -18.22
N THR A 59 -0.20 -12.58 -17.26
CA THR A 59 -1.44 -13.35 -17.37
C THR A 59 -2.59 -12.58 -16.70
N PRO A 60 -3.83 -12.62 -17.23
CA PRO A 60 -4.97 -11.94 -16.61
C PRO A 60 -5.28 -12.42 -15.18
N PHE A 61 -4.95 -13.69 -14.91
CA PHE A 61 -5.12 -14.30 -13.59
C PHE A 61 -4.12 -13.73 -12.58
N GLY A 62 -2.84 -13.65 -12.95
CA GLY A 62 -1.79 -13.07 -12.11
C GLY A 62 -2.07 -11.62 -11.72
N SER A 63 -2.50 -10.79 -12.67
CA SER A 63 -2.80 -9.36 -12.40
C SER A 63 -3.95 -9.15 -11.41
N HIS A 64 -4.93 -10.05 -11.37
CA HIS A 64 -6.04 -9.94 -10.41
C HIS A 64 -5.58 -10.31 -8.99
N PHE A 65 -4.78 -11.36 -8.85
CA PHE A 65 -4.20 -11.77 -7.57
C PHE A 65 -3.21 -10.74 -7.01
N ASP A 66 -2.45 -10.09 -7.89
CA ASP A 66 -1.52 -9.01 -7.56
C ASP A 66 -2.25 -7.83 -6.92
N SER A 67 -3.33 -7.38 -7.57
CA SER A 67 -4.19 -6.34 -7.01
C SER A 67 -4.75 -6.71 -5.64
N ILE A 68 -5.20 -7.95 -5.44
CA ILE A 68 -5.70 -8.41 -4.13
C ILE A 68 -4.59 -8.38 -3.07
N ALA A 69 -3.40 -8.89 -3.41
CA ALA A 69 -2.26 -8.91 -2.49
C ALA A 69 -1.86 -7.50 -2.04
N ASP A 70 -1.87 -6.53 -2.94
CA ASP A 70 -1.55 -5.13 -2.65
C ASP A 70 -2.56 -4.46 -1.73
N HIS A 71 -3.86 -4.69 -1.98
CA HIS A 71 -4.92 -4.17 -1.11
C HIS A 71 -4.82 -4.79 0.28
N LEU A 72 -4.55 -6.10 0.38
CA LEU A 72 -4.37 -6.78 1.65
C LEU A 72 -3.15 -6.27 2.43
N LEU A 73 -2.02 -6.08 1.75
CA LEU A 73 -0.81 -5.56 2.39
C LEU A 73 -1.02 -4.11 2.87
N SER A 74 -1.62 -3.26 2.04
CA SER A 74 -1.92 -1.87 2.39
C SER A 74 -2.90 -1.76 3.56
N ALA A 75 -3.96 -2.57 3.57
CA ALA A 75 -4.90 -2.63 4.69
C ALA A 75 -4.22 -3.16 5.97
N SER A 76 -3.40 -4.20 5.85
CA SER A 76 -2.65 -4.77 6.97
C SER A 76 -1.68 -3.74 7.58
N MET A 77 -1.00 -2.94 6.74
CA MET A 77 -0.12 -1.87 7.18
C MET A 77 -0.82 -0.87 8.11
N VAL A 78 -2.02 -0.41 7.73
CA VAL A 78 -2.81 0.52 8.55
C VAL A 78 -3.17 -0.12 9.89
N ILE A 79 -3.58 -1.39 9.89
CA ILE A 79 -3.93 -2.12 11.12
C ILE A 79 -2.71 -2.28 12.03
N TRP A 80 -1.56 -2.67 11.48
CA TRP A 80 -0.32 -2.83 12.25
C TRP A 80 0.13 -1.50 12.85
N LEU A 81 0.07 -0.42 12.09
CA LEU A 81 0.39 0.93 12.58
C LEU A 81 -0.57 1.35 13.71
N PHE A 82 -1.88 1.13 13.54
CA PHE A 82 -2.87 1.43 14.58
C PHE A 82 -2.58 0.68 15.88
N TRP A 83 -2.20 -0.60 15.76
CA TRP A 83 -1.97 -1.45 16.92
C TRP A 83 -0.60 -1.24 17.59
N LEU A 84 0.47 -1.10 16.81
CA LEU A 84 1.86 -1.02 17.30
C LEU A 84 2.33 0.42 17.54
N ARG A 85 1.67 1.41 16.94
CA ARG A 85 1.97 2.85 17.08
C ARG A 85 0.72 3.67 17.40
N PRO A 86 -0.04 3.32 18.46
CA PRO A 86 -1.32 3.99 18.76
C PRO A 86 -1.16 5.48 19.11
N HIS A 87 0.02 5.90 19.59
CA HIS A 87 0.31 7.30 19.90
C HIS A 87 0.12 8.21 18.70
N PHE A 88 0.66 7.83 17.53
CA PHE A 88 0.53 8.58 16.28
C PHE A 88 -0.95 8.79 15.90
N PHE A 89 -1.76 7.73 16.02
CA PHE A 89 -3.20 7.82 15.72
C PHE A 89 -3.93 8.70 16.72
N ARG A 90 -3.59 8.65 18.01
CA ARG A 90 -4.23 9.50 19.02
C ARG A 90 -3.93 10.98 18.80
N GLU A 91 -2.73 11.32 18.35
CA GLU A 91 -2.37 12.71 18.06
C GLU A 91 -3.01 13.23 16.79
N GLN A 92 -3.01 12.43 15.73
CA GLN A 92 -3.39 12.87 14.38
C GLN A 92 -4.80 12.40 13.95
N TRP A 93 -5.61 11.88 14.86
CA TRP A 93 -6.92 11.29 14.54
C TRP A 93 -7.85 12.18 13.68
N PRO A 94 -7.92 13.52 13.84
CA PRO A 94 -8.81 14.34 13.02
C PRO A 94 -8.36 14.37 11.56
N LEU A 95 -7.05 14.49 11.34
CA LEU A 95 -6.45 14.53 10.00
C LEU A 95 -6.51 13.17 9.31
N LEU A 96 -6.32 12.09 10.07
CA LEU A 96 -6.44 10.73 9.56
C LEU A 96 -7.89 10.40 9.18
N LEU A 97 -8.88 10.86 9.97
CA LEU A 97 -10.30 10.73 9.62
C LEU A 97 -10.66 11.53 8.37
N LEU A 98 -10.18 12.77 8.26
CA LEU A 98 -10.37 13.59 7.06
C LEU A 98 -9.79 12.88 5.83
N TRP A 99 -8.56 12.38 5.94
CA TRP A 99 -7.92 11.62 4.87
C TRP A 99 -8.71 10.36 4.50
N ALA A 100 -9.14 9.57 5.49
CA ALA A 100 -9.96 8.38 5.25
C ALA A 100 -11.28 8.73 4.53
N GLY A 101 -11.93 9.83 4.91
CA GLY A 101 -13.14 10.32 4.24
C GLY A 101 -12.90 10.68 2.78
N ILE A 102 -11.79 11.34 2.47
CA ILE A 102 -11.41 11.68 1.09
C ILE A 102 -11.01 10.44 0.28
N ALA A 103 -10.25 9.52 0.87
CA ALA A 103 -9.92 8.26 0.22
C ALA A 103 -11.20 7.45 -0.14
N LEU A 104 -12.17 7.41 0.77
CA LEU A 104 -13.47 6.78 0.53
C LEU A 104 -14.26 7.50 -0.57
N SER A 105 -14.26 8.84 -0.61
CA SER A 105 -14.96 9.59 -1.66
C SER A 105 -14.36 9.35 -3.04
N VAL A 106 -13.02 9.27 -3.15
CA VAL A 106 -12.32 8.90 -4.40
C VAL A 106 -12.74 7.50 -4.87
N LEU A 107 -12.80 6.52 -3.96
CA LEU A 107 -13.26 5.17 -4.29
C LEU A 107 -14.73 5.15 -4.76
N LEU A 108 -15.61 5.90 -4.08
CA LEU A 108 -17.02 6.01 -4.43
C LEU A 108 -17.22 6.67 -5.80
N VAL A 109 -16.54 7.79 -6.07
CA VAL A 109 -16.59 8.48 -7.37
C VAL A 109 -16.04 7.59 -8.48
N GLY A 110 -14.91 6.90 -8.22
CA GLY A 110 -14.35 5.91 -9.15
C GLY A 110 -15.35 4.81 -9.50
N TRP A 111 -16.05 4.28 -8.49
CA TRP A 111 -17.07 3.24 -8.69
C TRP A 111 -18.28 3.75 -9.49
N ILE A 112 -18.81 4.93 -9.16
CA ILE A 112 -19.98 5.53 -9.83
C ILE A 112 -19.66 5.90 -11.28
N LYS A 113 -18.51 6.56 -11.53
CA LYS A 113 -18.15 7.15 -12.83
C LYS A 113 -17.68 6.09 -13.84
N PHE A 114 -16.95 5.07 -13.40
CA PHE A 114 -16.30 4.13 -14.32
C PHE A 114 -16.89 2.71 -14.31
N ARG A 115 -17.76 2.35 -13.34
CA ARG A 115 -18.34 1.00 -13.14
C ARG A 115 -17.34 -0.16 -13.20
N ARG A 116 -16.06 0.17 -13.03
CA ARG A 116 -14.91 -0.70 -12.86
C ARG A 116 -14.10 -0.05 -11.74
N PHE A 117 -13.33 -0.82 -10.98
CA PHE A 117 -12.24 -0.27 -10.16
C PHE A 117 -11.20 0.29 -11.13
N GLY A 118 -11.53 1.44 -11.72
CA GLY A 118 -10.83 2.01 -12.85
C GLY A 118 -9.48 2.44 -12.38
N ASP A 119 -8.45 1.88 -13.02
CA ASP A 119 -7.07 2.31 -12.93
C ASP A 119 -6.97 3.84 -13.06
N LEU A 120 -6.96 4.54 -11.92
CA LEU A 120 -6.66 5.96 -11.85
C LEU A 120 -5.15 6.07 -12.05
N HIS A 121 -4.73 5.98 -13.31
CA HIS A 121 -3.35 6.05 -13.80
C HIS A 121 -2.76 7.47 -13.67
N LEU A 122 -3.12 8.22 -12.63
CA LEU A 122 -2.45 9.45 -12.29
C LEU A 122 -1.12 9.09 -11.63
N TYR A 123 -0.03 9.58 -12.20
CA TYR A 123 1.31 9.40 -11.63
C TYR A 123 1.39 9.98 -10.20
N SER A 124 0.61 11.02 -9.90
CA SER A 124 0.49 11.62 -8.57
C SER A 124 -0.13 10.68 -7.53
N ALA A 125 -1.20 9.96 -7.87
CA ALA A 125 -1.81 8.97 -6.96
C ALA A 125 -0.86 7.82 -6.63
N LYS A 126 -0.10 7.33 -7.61
CA LYS A 126 0.96 6.33 -7.38
C LYS A 126 2.09 6.87 -6.51
N ALA A 127 2.55 8.09 -6.77
CA ALA A 127 3.57 8.73 -5.96
C ALA A 127 3.09 8.93 -4.50
N ALA A 128 1.84 9.34 -4.30
CA ALA A 128 1.24 9.51 -2.98
C ALA A 128 1.19 8.20 -2.20
N ALA A 129 0.79 7.10 -2.86
CA ALA A 129 0.80 5.77 -2.27
C ALA A 129 2.21 5.32 -1.84
N ILE A 130 3.21 5.54 -2.70
CA ILE A 130 4.62 5.20 -2.38
C ILE A 130 5.11 6.03 -1.19
N LEU A 131 4.89 7.35 -1.19
CA LEU A 131 5.29 8.23 -0.09
C LEU A 131 4.59 7.85 1.22
N GLY A 132 3.29 7.52 1.17
CA GLY A 132 2.54 7.03 2.32
C GLY A 132 3.08 5.71 2.87
N ASN A 133 3.40 4.76 1.99
CA ASN A 133 4.00 3.48 2.40
C ASN A 133 5.40 3.66 3.00
N LEU A 134 6.24 4.51 2.41
CA LEU A 134 7.56 4.83 2.97
C LEU A 134 7.44 5.49 4.35
N PHE A 135 6.50 6.41 4.51
CA PHE A 135 6.21 7.01 5.81
C PHE A 135 5.76 5.95 6.82
N GLY A 136 4.83 5.07 6.45
CA GLY A 136 4.35 3.98 7.31
C GLY A 136 5.47 3.01 7.72
N ILE A 137 6.33 2.61 6.79
CA ILE A 137 7.52 1.78 7.07
C ILE A 137 8.45 2.51 8.05
N SER A 138 8.72 3.79 7.82
CA SER A 138 9.58 4.58 8.71
C SER A 138 9.02 4.66 10.13
N LEU A 139 7.70 4.83 10.27
CA LEU A 139 7.01 4.89 11.55
C LEU A 139 7.01 3.53 12.28
N LEU A 140 6.91 2.42 11.54
CA LEU A 140 7.08 1.08 12.12
C LEU A 140 8.50 0.90 12.67
N ILE A 141 9.52 1.22 11.87
CA ILE A 141 10.93 0.98 12.21
C ILE A 141 11.37 1.88 13.37
N PHE A 142 11.20 3.19 13.24
CA PHE A 142 11.76 4.14 14.20
C PHE A 142 10.84 4.41 15.39
N GLY A 143 9.53 4.17 15.23
CA GLY A 143 8.52 4.44 16.25
C GLY A 143 8.29 5.91 16.55
N THR A 144 9.03 6.80 15.92
CA THR A 144 8.87 8.24 15.94
C THR A 144 8.61 8.73 14.52
N TYR A 145 7.99 9.91 14.40
CA TYR A 145 7.80 10.59 13.13
C TYR A 145 8.14 12.07 13.29
N SER A 146 8.53 12.69 12.18
CA SER A 146 8.72 14.13 12.10
C SER A 146 7.39 14.76 11.65
N PRO A 147 6.76 15.65 12.46
CA PRO A 147 5.49 16.27 12.08
C PRO A 147 5.53 17.02 10.75
N PRO A 148 6.59 17.80 10.40
CA PRO A 148 6.70 18.40 9.08
C PRO A 148 6.67 17.38 7.93
N VAL A 149 7.34 16.23 8.09
CA VAL A 149 7.33 15.17 7.06
C VAL A 149 5.94 14.57 6.93
N PHE A 150 5.26 14.30 8.05
CA PHE A 150 3.90 13.80 8.04
C PHE A 150 2.95 14.75 7.31
N TYR A 151 2.97 16.04 7.64
CA TYR A 151 2.10 17.02 6.99
C TYR A 151 2.43 17.21 5.51
N ALA A 152 3.70 17.14 5.11
CA ALA A 152 4.09 17.21 3.70
C ALA A 152 3.56 16.00 2.92
N VAL A 153 3.71 14.78 3.45
CA VAL A 153 3.17 13.55 2.83
C VAL A 153 1.65 13.63 2.74
N LEU A 154 0.98 14.05 3.82
CA LEU A 154 -0.47 14.17 3.87
C LEU A 154 -0.99 15.22 2.88
N ALA A 155 -0.36 16.39 2.80
CA ALA A 155 -0.70 17.42 1.84
C ALA A 155 -0.56 16.91 0.40
N PHE A 156 0.53 16.19 0.10
CA PHE A 156 0.72 15.58 -1.21
C PHE A 156 -0.38 14.55 -1.53
N CYS A 157 -0.78 13.74 -0.54
CA CYS A 157 -1.88 12.78 -0.68
C CYS A 157 -3.22 13.49 -0.97
N PHE A 158 -3.49 14.62 -0.31
CA PHE A 158 -4.69 15.42 -0.58
C PHE A 158 -4.69 16.02 -1.99
N VAL A 159 -3.56 16.56 -2.45
CA VAL A 159 -3.43 17.09 -3.81
C VAL A 159 -3.66 15.99 -4.85
N ALA A 160 -3.01 14.84 -4.67
CA ALA A 160 -3.19 13.70 -5.58
C ALA A 160 -4.64 13.19 -5.59
N ALA A 161 -5.30 13.15 -4.44
CA ALA A 161 -6.71 12.78 -4.34
C ALA A 161 -7.64 13.80 -5.03
N ALA A 162 -7.36 15.10 -4.88
CA ALA A 162 -8.12 16.16 -5.54
C ALA A 162 -7.99 16.08 -7.08
N GLU A 163 -6.78 15.86 -7.60
CA GLU A 163 -6.54 15.63 -9.04
C GLU A 163 -7.32 14.43 -9.58
N THR A 164 -7.54 13.43 -8.73
CA THR A 164 -8.27 12.21 -9.09
C THR A 164 -9.79 12.45 -9.18
N LEU A 165 -10.31 13.49 -8.52
CA LEU A 165 -11.73 13.82 -8.48
C LEU A 165 -12.20 14.76 -9.61
N ILE A 166 -11.26 15.45 -10.27
CA ILE A 166 -11.51 16.34 -11.42
C ILE A 166 -11.63 15.47 -12.68
#